data_AF-A0A3D3T1T4-F1
#
_entry.id   AF-A0A3D3T1T4-F1
#
_cell.length_a   1.000
_cell.length_b   1.000
_cell.length_c   1.000
_cell.angle_alpha   90.00
_cell.angle_beta   90.00
_cell.angle_gamma   90.00
#
_symmetry.space_group_name_H-M   'P 1'
#
loop_
_entity.id
_entity.type
_entity.pdbx_description
1 polymer ?
#
loop_
_entity_poly.entity_id
_entity_poly.type
_entity_poly.pdbx_seq_one_letter_code
_entity_poly.pdbx_strand_id
1 'polypeptide(L)'
;GRHAGWIAAAGGLAADQAGDPPHIILFPEIAFNREKFLKKVRSTVKKNGYCVIVASEGAQYKDGTFIADAGTTDAFGHKQLGGVAPTLAAMIKDELGYKYHWALADYLQRSARHIASATDVEQAYAVGKAAVEFALAGKTSIMVSIERKKTRKYGWRIGEAELAKVANVEKMMPRNFITRDGFGITNLARDYLAPLIQGEDYPPYKNGTPQYAKLKNTLVSKKLKGRFRI
;
A
#
# COMPACT_ATOMS: atom_id res chain seq x y z
N GLY A 1 0.92 4.56 -0.07
CA GLY A 1 -0.17 5.15 0.73
C GLY A 1 -0.20 6.65 0.52
N ARG A 2 0.88 7.34 0.91
CA ARG A 2 0.94 8.80 0.85
C ARG A 2 1.32 9.39 -0.51
N HIS A 3 2.42 8.93 -1.11
CA HIS A 3 2.90 9.49 -2.39
C HIS A 3 2.65 8.57 -3.58
N ALA A 4 2.66 7.25 -3.37
CA ALA A 4 2.40 6.26 -4.41
C ALA A 4 1.17 5.37 -4.10
N GLY A 5 0.45 5.03 -5.17
CA GLY A 5 -0.82 4.30 -5.17
C GLY A 5 -0.73 2.77 -5.14
N TRP A 6 0.46 2.19 -4.95
CA TRP A 6 0.67 0.73 -4.99
C TRP A 6 -0.26 -0.08 -4.07
N ILE A 7 -0.50 0.40 -2.85
CA ILE A 7 -1.40 -0.26 -1.89
C ILE A 7 -2.86 -0.15 -2.34
N ALA A 8 -3.29 1.01 -2.84
CA ALA A 8 -4.65 1.18 -3.37
C ALA A 8 -4.85 0.30 -4.63
N ALA A 9 -3.82 0.18 -5.48
CA ALA A 9 -3.82 -0.68 -6.65
C ALA A 9 -3.98 -2.17 -6.29
N ALA A 10 -3.38 -2.62 -5.18
CA ALA A 10 -3.55 -3.99 -4.70
C ALA A 10 -5.03 -4.33 -4.41
N GLY A 11 -5.84 -3.35 -3.98
CA GLY A 11 -7.29 -3.53 -3.83
C GLY A 11 -7.97 -3.93 -5.14
N GLY A 12 -7.46 -3.48 -6.29
CA GLY A 12 -7.97 -3.86 -7.60
C GLY A 12 -7.77 -5.33 -7.97
N LEU A 13 -6.89 -6.05 -7.26
CA LEU A 13 -6.72 -7.50 -7.44
C LEU A 13 -7.89 -8.31 -6.90
N ALA A 14 -8.74 -7.73 -6.04
CA ALA A 14 -9.92 -8.42 -5.51
C ALA A 14 -11.03 -8.66 -6.56
N ALA A 15 -10.99 -7.94 -7.68
CA ALA A 15 -11.91 -8.14 -8.78
C ALA A 15 -11.38 -9.23 -9.73
N ASP A 16 -12.17 -10.27 -10.00
CA ASP A 16 -11.84 -11.31 -10.98
C ASP A 16 -12.46 -11.01 -12.34
N GLN A 17 -13.65 -10.43 -12.34
CA GLN A 17 -14.45 -10.16 -13.53
C GLN A 17 -14.85 -8.68 -13.65
N ALA A 18 -15.28 -8.30 -14.84
CA ALA A 18 -15.75 -6.95 -15.10
C ALA A 18 -17.06 -6.69 -14.34
N GLY A 19 -17.01 -5.82 -13.33
CA GLY A 19 -18.14 -5.48 -12.48
C GLY A 19 -17.93 -5.84 -11.02
N ASP A 20 -16.92 -6.68 -10.72
CA ASP A 20 -16.56 -7.01 -9.36
C ASP A 20 -15.98 -5.79 -8.61
N PRO A 21 -16.15 -5.74 -7.28
CA PRO A 21 -15.51 -4.71 -6.47
C PRO A 21 -13.98 -4.93 -6.35
N PRO A 22 -13.20 -3.86 -6.10
CA PRO A 22 -13.62 -2.48 -5.99
C PRO A 22 -13.93 -1.85 -7.36
N HIS A 23 -14.97 -1.04 -7.40
CA HIS A 23 -15.42 -0.39 -8.64
C HIS A 23 -14.68 0.91 -8.92
N ILE A 24 -14.14 1.53 -7.87
CA ILE A 24 -13.41 2.79 -7.91
C ILE A 24 -12.20 2.65 -7.00
N ILE A 25 -11.04 3.02 -7.54
CA ILE A 25 -9.79 3.15 -6.81
C ILE A 25 -9.32 4.60 -6.95
N LEU A 26 -9.05 5.27 -5.83
CA LEU A 26 -8.50 6.63 -5.81
C LEU A 26 -7.00 6.58 -5.52
N PHE A 27 -6.21 7.01 -6.49
CA PHE A 27 -4.76 6.98 -6.47
C PHE A 27 -4.17 8.37 -6.14
N PRO A 28 -3.04 8.46 -5.41
CA PRO A 28 -2.29 9.71 -5.25
C PRO A 28 -1.82 10.31 -6.59
N GLU A 29 -1.54 9.46 -7.58
CA GLU A 29 -1.08 9.86 -8.91
C GLU A 29 -2.18 10.52 -9.77
N ILE A 30 -3.45 10.38 -9.40
CA ILE A 30 -4.59 10.92 -10.16
C ILE A 30 -5.26 12.02 -9.36
N ALA A 31 -5.18 13.25 -9.87
CA ALA A 31 -5.87 14.39 -9.29
C ALA A 31 -7.38 14.12 -9.16
N PHE A 32 -7.87 14.19 -7.93
CA PHE A 32 -9.26 13.97 -7.61
C PHE A 32 -10.13 15.05 -8.26
N ASN A 33 -11.17 14.60 -8.96
CA ASN A 33 -12.19 15.46 -9.54
C ASN A 33 -13.55 15.02 -9.01
N ARG A 34 -14.14 15.89 -8.17
CA ARG A 34 -15.40 15.64 -7.46
C ARG A 34 -16.54 15.24 -8.41
N GLU A 35 -16.75 15.99 -9.49
CA GLU A 35 -17.85 15.75 -10.42
C GLU A 35 -17.71 14.39 -11.13
N LYS A 36 -16.51 14.08 -11.65
CA LYS A 36 -16.22 12.80 -12.29
C LYS A 36 -16.39 11.64 -11.32
N PHE A 37 -15.93 11.81 -10.09
CA PHE A 37 -16.09 10.83 -9.01
C PHE A 37 -17.56 10.55 -8.70
N LEU A 38 -18.35 11.59 -8.39
CA LEU A 38 -19.76 11.43 -8.06
C LEU A 38 -20.57 10.86 -9.23
N LYS A 39 -20.25 11.26 -10.48
CA LYS A 39 -20.84 10.67 -11.68
C LYS A 39 -20.52 9.19 -11.79
N LYS A 40 -19.26 8.79 -11.54
CA LYS A 40 -18.86 7.38 -11.54
C LYS A 40 -19.60 6.60 -10.46
N VAL A 41 -19.63 7.08 -9.21
CA VAL A 41 -20.36 6.46 -8.10
C VAL A 41 -21.84 6.24 -8.46
N ARG A 42 -22.53 7.29 -8.91
CA ARG A 42 -23.94 7.22 -9.34
C ARG A 42 -24.16 6.19 -10.44
N SER A 43 -23.28 6.17 -11.46
CA SER A 43 -23.38 5.21 -12.57
C SER A 43 -23.15 3.76 -12.13
N THR A 44 -22.19 3.55 -11.21
CA THR A 44 -21.88 2.23 -10.66
C THR A 44 -23.03 1.71 -9.82
N VAL A 45 -23.58 2.53 -8.91
CA VAL A 45 -24.73 2.14 -8.09
C VAL A 45 -25.95 1.84 -8.97
N LYS A 46 -26.22 2.66 -9.99
CA LYS A 46 -27.33 2.40 -10.92
C LYS A 46 -27.18 1.06 -11.67
N LYS A 47 -25.94 0.66 -11.99
CA LYS A 47 -25.65 -0.57 -12.73
C LYS A 47 -25.63 -1.81 -11.82
N ASN A 48 -25.03 -1.71 -10.65
CA ASN A 48 -24.67 -2.86 -9.81
C ASN A 48 -25.47 -2.93 -8.49
N GLY A 49 -26.24 -1.90 -8.15
CA GLY A 49 -26.97 -1.77 -6.88
C GLY A 49 -26.11 -1.28 -5.71
N TYR A 50 -24.77 -1.29 -5.84
CA TYR A 50 -23.82 -0.83 -4.81
C TYR A 50 -22.51 -0.33 -5.45
N CYS A 51 -21.63 0.29 -4.65
CA CYS A 51 -20.33 0.76 -5.11
C CYS A 51 -19.28 0.67 -3.99
N VAL A 52 -18.34 -0.27 -4.13
CA VAL A 52 -17.13 -0.38 -3.27
C VAL A 52 -16.02 0.51 -3.81
N ILE A 53 -15.39 1.28 -2.92
CA ILE A 53 -14.35 2.26 -3.23
C ILE A 53 -13.12 1.97 -2.37
N VAL A 54 -11.94 1.88 -2.98
CA VAL A 54 -10.64 1.85 -2.29
C VAL A 54 -9.98 3.20 -2.46
N ALA A 55 -9.61 3.86 -1.37
CA ALA A 55 -9.02 5.20 -1.42
C ALA A 55 -7.67 5.22 -0.73
N SER A 56 -6.65 5.73 -1.42
CA SER A 56 -5.37 6.03 -0.80
C SER A 56 -5.49 7.26 0.10
N GLU A 57 -4.84 7.26 1.26
CA GLU A 57 -4.74 8.43 2.15
C GLU A 57 -4.14 9.65 1.45
N GLY A 58 -3.26 9.43 0.47
CA GLY A 58 -2.63 10.45 -0.36
C GLY A 58 -3.43 10.92 -1.56
N ALA A 59 -4.69 10.48 -1.70
CA ALA A 59 -5.55 11.02 -2.76
C ALA A 59 -5.73 12.54 -2.56
N GLN A 60 -5.48 13.30 -3.62
CA GLN A 60 -5.35 14.76 -3.56
C GLN A 60 -6.03 15.43 -4.74
N TYR A 61 -6.45 16.67 -4.54
CA TYR A 61 -6.96 17.54 -5.59
C TYR A 61 -5.82 17.99 -6.53
N LYS A 62 -6.18 18.67 -7.62
CA LYS A 62 -5.23 19.13 -8.65
C LYS A 62 -4.18 20.11 -8.11
N ASP A 63 -4.52 20.87 -7.08
CA ASP A 63 -3.65 21.81 -6.38
C ASP A 63 -2.69 21.14 -5.37
N GLY A 64 -2.78 19.82 -5.20
CA GLY A 64 -1.98 19.07 -4.24
C GLY A 64 -2.58 19.02 -2.83
N THR A 65 -3.72 19.65 -2.59
CA THR A 65 -4.43 19.56 -1.30
C THR A 65 -4.98 18.14 -1.12
N PHE A 66 -4.68 17.48 0.01
CA PHE A 66 -5.24 16.15 0.30
C PHE A 66 -6.75 16.22 0.48
N ILE A 67 -7.47 15.17 0.04
CA ILE A 67 -8.92 15.06 0.29
C ILE A 67 -9.21 15.04 1.79
N ALA A 68 -8.33 14.43 2.58
CA ALA A 68 -8.45 14.38 4.04
C ALA A 68 -8.22 15.73 4.75
N ASP A 69 -7.49 16.66 4.10
CA ASP A 69 -7.12 17.96 4.70
C ASP A 69 -8.25 19.00 4.60
N ALA A 70 -9.38 18.67 3.95
CA ALA A 70 -10.43 19.61 3.62
C ALA A 70 -11.43 19.93 4.76
N GLY A 71 -11.16 19.64 6.04
CA GLY A 71 -12.18 20.01 7.06
C GLY A 71 -11.99 19.88 8.57
N THR A 72 -10.99 19.19 9.16
CA THR A 72 -10.93 19.13 10.64
C THR A 72 -9.52 19.10 11.21
N THR A 73 -9.18 20.18 11.92
CA THR A 73 -8.08 20.24 12.90
C THR A 73 -8.61 19.67 14.22
N ASP A 74 -7.88 18.75 14.85
CA ASP A 74 -8.27 18.28 16.19
C ASP A 74 -8.06 19.37 17.27
N ALA A 75 -8.54 19.11 18.49
CA ALA A 75 -8.43 20.04 19.62
C ALA A 75 -6.98 20.32 20.07
N PHE A 76 -5.99 19.64 19.50
CA PHE A 76 -4.56 19.79 19.80
C PHE A 76 -3.77 20.43 18.65
N GLY A 77 -4.44 20.90 17.59
CA GLY A 77 -3.80 21.54 16.46
C GLY A 77 -3.13 20.57 15.48
N HIS A 78 -3.34 19.26 15.64
CA HIS A 78 -2.82 18.27 14.71
C HIS A 78 -3.83 18.02 13.57
N LYS A 79 -3.32 18.02 12.34
CA LYS A 79 -4.07 17.55 11.17
C LYS A 79 -4.23 16.03 11.29
N GLN A 80 -5.45 15.57 11.47
CA GLN A 80 -5.73 14.15 11.65
C GLN A 80 -5.60 13.41 10.31
N LEU A 81 -4.47 12.74 10.08
CA LEU A 81 -4.32 11.78 8.98
C LEU A 81 -5.29 10.61 9.20
N GLY A 82 -5.99 10.19 8.15
CA GLY A 82 -7.06 9.16 8.21
C GLY A 82 -8.45 9.64 7.77
N GLY A 83 -8.62 10.93 7.46
CA GLY A 83 -9.91 11.53 7.10
C GLY A 83 -10.47 11.21 5.71
N VAL A 84 -9.70 10.58 4.81
CA VAL A 84 -10.14 10.40 3.41
C VAL A 84 -11.44 9.61 3.30
N ALA A 85 -11.59 8.53 4.07
CA ALA A 85 -12.76 7.67 4.05
C ALA A 85 -14.03 8.39 4.56
N PRO A 86 -14.04 9.01 5.75
CA PRO A 86 -15.21 9.77 6.21
C PRO A 86 -15.54 10.98 5.31
N THR A 87 -14.53 11.69 4.78
CA THR A 87 -14.77 12.82 3.84
C THR A 87 -15.48 12.37 2.56
N LEU A 88 -15.01 11.29 1.94
CA LEU A 88 -15.66 10.74 0.73
C LEU A 88 -17.06 10.21 1.03
N ALA A 89 -17.24 9.55 2.17
CA ALA A 89 -18.53 9.00 2.58
C ALA A 89 -19.58 10.11 2.80
N ALA A 90 -19.21 11.18 3.52
CA ALA A 90 -20.06 12.35 3.70
C ALA A 90 -20.40 13.00 2.34
N MET A 91 -19.38 13.23 1.50
CA MET A 91 -19.57 13.80 0.16
C MET A 91 -20.55 13.00 -0.70
N ILE A 92 -20.47 11.66 -0.68
CA ILE A 92 -21.40 10.79 -1.41
C ILE A 92 -22.82 10.89 -0.85
N LYS A 93 -22.98 10.90 0.48
CA LYS A 93 -24.29 11.01 1.11
C LYS A 93 -24.96 12.34 0.81
N ASP A 94 -24.24 13.43 0.94
CA ASP A 94 -24.81 14.78 0.77
C ASP A 94 -25.23 15.03 -0.68
N GLU A 95 -24.47 14.52 -1.65
CA GLU A 95 -24.72 14.74 -3.08
C GLU A 95 -25.61 13.70 -3.76
N LEU A 96 -25.57 12.45 -3.28
CA LEU A 96 -26.27 11.32 -3.93
C LEU A 96 -27.34 10.67 -3.03
N GLY A 97 -27.38 10.98 -1.74
CA GLY A 97 -28.33 10.40 -0.79
C GLY A 97 -28.10 8.92 -0.46
N TYR A 98 -26.97 8.33 -0.87
CA TYR A 98 -26.71 6.92 -0.66
C TYR A 98 -26.27 6.61 0.78
N LYS A 99 -26.83 5.53 1.33
CA LYS A 99 -26.34 4.94 2.58
C LYS A 99 -24.93 4.40 2.37
N TYR A 100 -24.04 4.65 3.33
CA TYR A 100 -22.65 4.21 3.27
C TYR A 100 -22.21 3.44 4.52
N HIS A 101 -21.11 2.74 4.36
CA HIS A 101 -20.24 2.27 5.44
C HIS A 101 -18.79 2.50 5.01
N TRP A 102 -17.90 2.74 5.96
CA TRP A 102 -16.47 2.90 5.67
C TRP A 102 -15.64 2.23 6.76
N ALA A 103 -14.45 1.79 6.39
CA ALA A 103 -13.46 1.21 7.30
C ALA A 103 -12.08 1.77 6.95
N LEU A 104 -11.22 1.89 7.96
CA LEU A 104 -9.83 2.32 7.82
C LEU A 104 -8.93 1.18 8.31
N ALA A 105 -8.08 0.65 7.43
CA ALA A 105 -7.22 -0.49 7.77
C ALA A 105 -6.05 -0.10 8.69
N ASP A 106 -5.50 1.12 8.53
CA ASP A 106 -4.42 1.68 9.35
C ASP A 106 -3.27 0.70 9.65
N TYR A 107 -3.06 0.30 10.91
CA TYR A 107 -1.99 -0.62 11.28
C TYR A 107 -2.25 -2.06 10.87
N LEU A 108 -3.51 -2.45 10.67
CA LEU A 108 -3.87 -3.83 10.32
C LEU A 108 -3.24 -4.22 8.98
N GLN A 109 -3.31 -3.36 7.97
CA GLN A 109 -2.75 -3.64 6.63
C GLN A 109 -1.23 -3.82 6.59
N ARG A 110 -0.48 -3.37 7.61
CA ARG A 110 0.98 -3.51 7.68
C ARG A 110 1.47 -4.48 8.76
N SER A 111 0.55 -5.03 9.54
CA SER A 111 0.85 -5.99 10.62
C SER A 111 0.09 -7.31 10.46
N ALA A 112 -0.52 -7.53 9.29
CA ALA A 112 -1.32 -8.72 8.96
C ALA A 112 -0.46 -9.96 8.65
N ARG A 113 0.51 -10.30 9.52
CA ARG A 113 1.37 -11.49 9.32
C ARG A 113 0.58 -12.79 9.22
N HIS A 114 -0.62 -12.83 9.81
CA HIS A 114 -1.55 -13.96 9.74
C HIS A 114 -2.05 -14.29 8.32
N ILE A 115 -1.84 -13.41 7.34
CA ILE A 115 -2.23 -13.62 5.93
C ILE A 115 -1.17 -13.03 4.99
N ALA A 116 0.10 -13.16 5.37
CA ALA A 116 1.20 -12.64 4.56
C ALA A 116 1.36 -13.44 3.26
N SER A 117 1.73 -12.73 2.19
CA SER A 117 2.18 -13.33 0.93
C SER A 117 3.43 -14.16 1.18
N ALA A 118 3.40 -15.44 0.80
CA ALA A 118 4.56 -16.32 0.87
C ALA A 118 5.72 -15.77 0.02
N THR A 119 5.40 -15.20 -1.15
CA THR A 119 6.38 -14.55 -2.02
C THR A 119 7.09 -13.39 -1.31
N ASP A 120 6.35 -12.53 -0.60
CA ASP A 120 6.93 -11.41 0.14
C ASP A 120 7.78 -11.89 1.32
N VAL A 121 7.31 -12.91 2.05
CA VAL A 121 8.07 -13.53 3.16
C VAL A 121 9.39 -14.13 2.67
N GLU A 122 9.38 -14.90 1.58
CA GLU A 122 10.58 -15.51 0.99
C GLU A 122 11.58 -14.42 0.55
N GLN A 123 11.09 -13.39 -0.14
CA GLN A 123 11.91 -12.27 -0.59
C GLN A 123 12.50 -11.48 0.57
N ALA A 124 11.71 -11.17 1.59
CA ALA A 124 12.14 -10.44 2.78
C ALA A 124 13.26 -11.20 3.53
N TYR A 125 13.15 -12.53 3.63
CA TYR A 125 14.21 -13.34 4.22
C TYR A 125 15.48 -13.35 3.35
N ALA A 126 15.32 -13.54 2.04
CA ALA A 126 16.42 -13.61 1.10
C ALA A 126 17.23 -12.32 1.02
N VAL A 127 16.58 -11.14 1.07
CA VAL A 127 17.30 -9.85 1.08
C VAL A 127 18.12 -9.67 2.36
N GLY A 128 17.61 -10.10 3.51
CA GLY A 128 18.35 -10.05 4.78
C GLY A 128 19.57 -10.98 4.78
N LYS A 129 19.40 -12.21 4.29
CA LYS A 129 20.50 -13.17 4.12
C LYS A 129 21.57 -12.63 3.19
N ALA A 130 21.18 -12.15 2.00
CA ALA A 130 22.12 -11.63 1.01
C ALA A 130 22.87 -10.39 1.49
N ALA A 131 22.25 -9.53 2.31
CA ALA A 131 22.92 -8.37 2.88
C ALA A 131 24.13 -8.78 3.75
N VAL A 132 23.99 -9.85 4.54
CA VAL A 132 25.10 -10.40 5.34
C VAL A 132 26.17 -11.00 4.44
N GLU A 133 25.78 -11.79 3.43
CA GLU A 133 26.72 -12.40 2.47
C GLU A 133 27.53 -11.33 1.72
N PHE A 134 26.90 -10.25 1.28
CA PHE A 134 27.57 -9.14 0.60
C PHE A 134 28.50 -8.36 1.53
N ALA A 135 28.10 -8.14 2.79
CA ALA A 135 28.97 -7.50 3.78
C ALA A 135 30.22 -8.36 4.07
N LEU A 136 30.06 -9.68 4.21
CA LEU A 136 31.19 -10.61 4.41
C LEU A 136 32.10 -10.68 3.17
N ALA A 137 31.55 -10.51 1.97
CA ALA A 137 32.31 -10.37 0.73
C ALA A 137 32.98 -8.99 0.57
N GLY A 138 32.91 -8.11 1.58
CA GLY A 138 33.57 -6.80 1.57
C GLY A 138 32.83 -5.72 0.79
N LYS A 139 31.58 -5.96 0.35
CA LYS A 139 30.78 -4.93 -0.33
C LYS A 139 30.30 -3.88 0.68
N THR A 140 30.33 -2.62 0.26
CA THR A 140 29.88 -1.48 1.05
C THR A 140 29.00 -0.56 0.22
N SER A 141 28.20 0.27 0.87
CA SER A 141 27.40 1.33 0.22
C SER A 141 26.41 0.85 -0.86
N ILE A 142 25.88 -0.37 -0.69
CA ILE A 142 24.86 -0.96 -1.57
C ILE A 142 23.56 -1.26 -0.82
N MET A 143 22.46 -1.36 -1.57
CA MET A 143 21.19 -1.93 -1.16
C MET A 143 20.95 -3.23 -1.92
N VAL A 144 20.54 -4.28 -1.21
CA VAL A 144 20.10 -5.53 -1.85
C VAL A 144 18.79 -5.27 -2.59
N SER A 145 18.68 -5.74 -3.83
CA SER A 145 17.49 -5.56 -4.66
C SER A 145 16.84 -6.91 -5.01
N ILE A 146 15.55 -6.86 -5.31
CA ILE A 146 14.79 -7.99 -5.86
C ILE A 146 14.57 -7.70 -7.34
N GLU A 147 15.17 -8.53 -8.20
CA GLU A 147 15.11 -8.36 -9.64
C GLU A 147 14.17 -9.38 -10.26
N ARG A 148 13.09 -8.91 -10.88
CA ARG A 148 12.17 -9.77 -11.64
C ARG A 148 12.88 -10.32 -12.89
N LYS A 149 12.85 -11.64 -13.06
CA LYS A 149 13.35 -12.33 -14.25
C LYS A 149 12.44 -12.05 -15.44
N LYS A 150 13.03 -11.90 -16.63
CA LYS A 150 12.30 -11.70 -17.90
C LYS A 150 11.78 -13.03 -18.45
N THR A 151 10.93 -13.72 -17.68
CA THR A 151 10.38 -15.04 -18.00
C THR A 151 8.86 -15.03 -17.99
N ARG A 152 8.23 -15.96 -18.72
CA ARG A 152 6.76 -16.09 -18.77
C ARG A 152 6.16 -16.44 -17.41
N LYS A 153 6.81 -17.35 -16.67
CA LYS A 153 6.47 -17.61 -15.27
C LYS A 153 7.18 -16.58 -14.39
N TYR A 154 6.50 -16.11 -13.35
CA TYR A 154 7.12 -15.22 -12.38
C TYR A 154 8.33 -15.88 -11.74
N GLY A 155 9.42 -15.13 -11.67
CA GLY A 155 10.65 -15.54 -11.01
C GLY A 155 11.45 -14.29 -10.67
N TRP A 156 12.27 -14.40 -9.64
CA TRP A 156 13.10 -13.30 -9.17
C TRP A 156 14.50 -13.81 -8.82
N ARG A 157 15.42 -12.87 -8.64
CA ARG A 157 16.76 -13.13 -8.10
C ARG A 157 17.17 -11.97 -7.22
N ILE A 158 18.17 -12.21 -6.38
CA ILE A 158 18.85 -11.15 -5.65
C ILE A 158 19.78 -10.39 -6.60
N GLY A 159 19.71 -9.07 -6.52
CA GLY A 159 20.66 -8.15 -7.12
C GLY A 159 21.17 -7.15 -6.10
N GLU A 160 21.85 -6.12 -6.58
CA GLU A 160 22.32 -5.02 -5.77
C GLU A 160 22.23 -3.70 -6.52
N ALA A 161 22.09 -2.61 -5.78
CA ALA A 161 22.12 -1.25 -6.30
C ALA A 161 22.99 -0.38 -5.40
N GLU A 162 23.74 0.54 -5.99
CA GLU A 162 24.47 1.56 -5.24
C GLU A 162 23.50 2.45 -4.47
N LEU A 163 23.75 2.70 -3.18
CA LEU A 163 22.88 3.53 -2.35
C LEU A 163 22.69 4.94 -2.92
N ALA A 164 23.72 5.51 -3.52
CA ALA A 164 23.68 6.83 -4.15
C ALA A 164 22.64 6.93 -5.29
N LYS A 165 22.31 5.81 -5.95
CA LYS A 165 21.30 5.74 -7.02
C LYS A 165 19.88 5.52 -6.50
N VAL A 166 19.73 5.18 -5.22
CA VAL A 166 18.44 4.82 -4.59
C VAL A 166 17.96 5.89 -3.62
N ALA A 167 18.88 6.53 -2.90
CA ALA A 167 18.54 7.53 -1.89
C ALA A 167 17.69 8.66 -2.48
N ASN A 168 16.61 9.04 -1.77
CA ASN A 168 15.66 10.10 -2.15
C ASN A 168 14.93 9.90 -3.49
N VAL A 169 14.96 8.69 -4.06
CA VAL A 169 14.20 8.36 -5.26
C VAL A 169 13.00 7.49 -4.88
N GLU A 170 11.81 7.89 -5.32
CA GLU A 170 10.58 7.13 -5.11
C GLU A 170 10.15 6.39 -6.39
N LYS A 171 9.76 5.12 -6.24
CA LYS A 171 9.17 4.35 -7.34
C LYS A 171 7.67 4.65 -7.44
N MET A 172 7.32 5.63 -8.25
CA MET A 172 5.93 5.98 -8.56
C MET A 172 5.23 4.87 -9.36
N MET A 173 3.91 4.77 -9.22
CA MET A 173 3.14 3.83 -10.04
C MET A 173 3.08 4.32 -11.50
N PRO A 174 3.42 3.47 -12.48
CA PRO A 174 3.35 3.85 -13.90
C PRO A 174 1.95 4.29 -14.32
N ARG A 175 1.83 5.34 -15.14
CA ARG A 175 0.51 5.82 -15.60
C ARG A 175 -0.29 4.76 -16.35
N ASN A 176 0.39 3.88 -17.11
CA ASN A 176 -0.23 2.78 -17.85
C ASN A 176 -0.70 1.61 -16.95
N PHE A 177 -0.43 1.65 -15.65
CA PHE A 177 -1.00 0.73 -14.67
C PHE A 177 -2.40 1.16 -14.21
N ILE A 178 -2.78 2.42 -14.46
CA ILE A 178 -4.08 2.97 -14.10
C ILE A 178 -4.96 3.05 -15.36
N THR A 179 -6.24 2.70 -15.23
CA THR A 179 -7.20 2.78 -16.34
C THR A 179 -7.31 4.19 -16.91
N ARG A 180 -7.86 4.31 -18.13
CA ARG A 180 -8.02 5.61 -18.80
C ARG A 180 -8.91 6.56 -18.00
N ASP A 181 -9.96 6.05 -17.37
CA ASP A 181 -10.88 6.83 -16.51
C ASP A 181 -10.28 7.17 -15.14
N GLY A 182 -9.13 6.59 -14.77
CA GLY A 182 -8.42 6.90 -13.53
C GLY A 182 -8.90 6.16 -12.29
N PHE A 183 -9.88 5.25 -12.42
CA PHE A 183 -10.58 4.63 -11.28
C PHE A 183 -10.31 3.13 -11.11
N GLY A 184 -9.37 2.54 -11.85
CA GLY A 184 -9.04 1.13 -11.73
C GLY A 184 -7.61 0.82 -12.17
N ILE A 185 -7.26 -0.46 -12.11
CA ILE A 185 -5.97 -0.98 -12.57
C ILE A 185 -6.09 -1.64 -13.95
N THR A 186 -5.02 -1.58 -14.75
CA THR A 186 -4.94 -2.26 -16.05
C THR A 186 -4.42 -3.70 -15.93
N ASN A 187 -4.45 -4.47 -17.01
CA ASN A 187 -3.84 -5.80 -17.04
C ASN A 187 -2.32 -5.75 -16.77
N LEU A 188 -1.62 -4.72 -17.23
CA LEU A 188 -0.20 -4.53 -16.93
C LEU A 188 0.06 -4.40 -15.42
N ALA A 189 -0.82 -3.70 -14.72
CA ALA A 189 -0.75 -3.61 -13.26
C ALA A 189 -1.03 -4.95 -12.59
N ARG A 190 -2.03 -5.70 -13.08
CA ARG A 190 -2.34 -7.05 -12.59
C ARG A 190 -1.15 -8.00 -12.78
N ASP A 191 -0.55 -8.02 -13.96
CA ASP A 191 0.62 -8.85 -14.28
C ASP A 191 1.83 -8.53 -13.38
N TYR A 192 1.96 -7.24 -13.00
CA TYR A 192 2.99 -6.81 -12.07
C TYR A 192 2.66 -7.22 -10.62
N LEU A 193 1.45 -6.94 -10.13
CA LEU A 193 1.08 -7.06 -8.73
C LEU A 193 0.70 -8.49 -8.32
N ALA A 194 -0.04 -9.21 -9.16
CA ALA A 194 -0.59 -10.53 -8.81
C ALA A 194 0.49 -11.52 -8.34
N PRO A 195 1.67 -11.62 -8.98
CA PRO A 195 2.72 -12.52 -8.49
C PRO A 195 3.29 -12.15 -7.11
N LEU A 196 3.16 -10.89 -6.68
CA LEU A 196 3.71 -10.41 -5.41
C LEU A 196 2.87 -10.84 -4.21
N ILE A 197 1.60 -11.19 -4.44
CA ILE A 197 0.68 -11.66 -3.39
C ILE A 197 0.48 -13.18 -3.39
N GLN A 198 1.26 -13.92 -4.19
CA GLN A 198 1.05 -15.36 -4.35
C GLN A 198 1.56 -16.17 -3.17
N GLY A 199 0.75 -17.17 -2.82
CA GLY A 199 1.01 -18.14 -1.77
C GLY A 199 0.72 -17.60 -0.38
N GLU A 200 0.34 -18.50 0.52
CA GLU A 200 0.02 -18.20 1.91
C GLU A 200 1.11 -18.77 2.81
N ASP A 201 1.69 -17.92 3.65
CA ASP A 201 2.62 -18.36 4.70
C ASP A 201 1.94 -18.10 6.05
N TYR A 202 1.28 -19.10 6.61
CA TYR A 202 0.60 -18.95 7.90
C TYR A 202 1.57 -19.14 9.07
N PRO A 203 1.56 -18.27 10.10
CA PRO A 203 2.33 -18.53 11.32
C PRO A 203 1.77 -19.76 12.06
N PRO A 204 2.54 -20.38 12.98
CA PRO A 204 1.97 -21.38 13.88
C PRO A 204 0.89 -20.75 14.78
N TYR A 205 -0.11 -21.54 15.17
CA TYR A 205 -1.21 -21.10 16.04
C TYR A 205 -1.19 -21.85 17.38
N LYS A 206 -1.57 -21.16 18.45
CA LYS A 206 -1.81 -21.74 19.77
C LYS A 206 -3.03 -21.07 20.40
N ASN A 207 -3.96 -21.87 20.92
CA ASN A 207 -5.22 -21.39 21.52
C ASN A 207 -6.01 -20.43 20.61
N GLY A 208 -6.09 -20.75 19.30
CA GLY A 208 -6.85 -19.97 18.32
C GLY A 208 -6.22 -18.65 17.87
N THR A 209 -4.98 -18.33 18.30
CA THR A 209 -4.28 -17.10 17.90
C THR A 209 -2.88 -17.39 17.36
N PRO A 210 -2.34 -16.56 16.45
CA PRO A 210 -0.97 -16.68 15.97
C PRO A 210 0.05 -16.63 17.11
N GLN A 211 0.99 -17.56 17.12
CA GLN A 211 2.09 -17.59 18.06
C GLN A 211 3.27 -16.78 17.52
N TYR A 212 3.34 -15.50 17.92
CA TYR A 212 4.45 -14.63 17.56
C TYR A 212 5.64 -14.75 18.52
N ALA A 213 6.85 -14.63 17.98
CA ALA A 213 8.07 -14.65 18.77
C ALA A 213 8.21 -13.38 19.63
N LYS A 214 8.63 -13.55 20.89
CA LYS A 214 9.02 -12.45 21.78
C LYS A 214 10.51 -12.55 22.07
N LEU A 215 11.27 -11.56 21.59
CA LEU A 215 12.70 -11.50 21.83
C LEU A 215 13.00 -11.07 23.27
N LYS A 216 14.09 -11.59 23.84
CA LYS A 216 14.55 -11.20 25.19
C LYS A 216 15.05 -9.75 25.24
N ASN A 217 15.53 -9.22 24.11
CA ASN A 217 16.06 -7.86 23.97
C ASN A 217 17.03 -7.47 25.10
N THR A 218 17.92 -8.39 25.48
CA THR A 218 18.94 -8.13 26.51
C THR A 218 19.85 -7.00 26.06
N LEU A 219 19.93 -5.95 26.87
CA LEU A 219 20.72 -4.77 26.56
C LEU A 219 22.22 -5.06 26.74
N VAL A 220 23.04 -4.48 25.86
CA VAL A 220 24.50 -4.49 25.98
C VAL A 220 24.98 -3.38 26.91
N SER A 221 26.10 -3.61 27.60
CA SER A 221 26.73 -2.61 28.47
C SER A 221 27.11 -1.34 27.69
N LYS A 222 26.76 -0.18 28.25
CA LYS A 222 27.13 1.11 27.67
C LYS A 222 28.65 1.30 27.71
N LYS A 223 29.22 1.73 26.58
CA LYS A 223 30.64 2.12 26.49
C LYS A 223 30.86 3.63 26.58
N LEU A 224 29.85 4.43 26.21
CA LEU A 224 29.93 5.89 26.19
C LEU A 224 29.21 6.50 27.41
N LYS A 225 29.78 7.57 27.96
CA LYS A 225 29.26 8.28 29.15
C LYS A 225 27.97 9.06 28.85
N GLY A 226 27.82 9.54 27.61
CA GLY A 226 26.67 10.33 27.17
C GLY A 226 25.41 9.50 26.99
N ARG A 227 24.25 10.07 27.30
CA ARG A 227 22.96 9.57 26.79
C ARG A 227 22.81 10.08 25.36
N PHE A 228 22.49 9.19 24.41
CA PHE A 228 22.06 9.60 23.08
C PHE A 228 20.79 10.44 23.24
N ARG A 229 20.83 11.71 22.80
CA ARG A 229 19.66 12.59 22.71
C ARG A 229 19.25 12.61 21.24
N ILE A 230 18.02 12.16 20.96
CA ILE A 230 17.36 12.30 19.65
C ILE A 230 16.91 13.75 19.52
#